data_AF-A0A8T6NKW4-F1
#
_entry.id   AF-A0A8T6NKW4-F1
#
_cell.length_a   1.000
_cell.length_b   1.000
_cell.length_c   1.000
_cell.angle_alpha   90.00
_cell.angle_beta   90.00
_cell.angle_gamma   90.00
#
_symmetry.space_group_name_H-M   'P 1'
#
loop_
_entity.id
_entity.type
_entity.pdbx_description
1 polymer ?
#
loop_
_entity_poly.entity_id
_entity_poly.type
_entity_poly.pdbx_seq_one_letter_code
_entity_poly.pdbx_strand_id
1 'polypeptide(L)'
;MFAILSPAKSLNTDLTAERSRITSPQFLKQAAQLAEMMRGYSPSDLAVLMKLSDKLSALNTARFEEWNIDHQSNDLLPAIDAF
;
A
#
# COMPACT_ATOMS: atom_id res chain seq x y z
N MET A 1 9.10 -24.40 -9.46
CA MET A 1 8.68 -24.33 -8.05
C MET A 1 8.20 -22.91 -7.79
N PHE A 2 7.06 -22.73 -7.12
CA PHE A 2 6.56 -21.41 -6.71
C PHE A 2 6.52 -21.36 -5.18
N ALA A 3 7.00 -20.26 -4.61
CA ALA A 3 6.87 -19.96 -3.18
C ALA A 3 5.80 -18.88 -3.01
N ILE A 4 4.97 -19.04 -1.97
CA ILE A 4 3.95 -18.06 -1.59
C ILE A 4 4.32 -17.56 -0.20
N LEU A 5 4.47 -16.24 -0.07
CA LEU A 5 4.83 -15.58 1.18
C LEU A 5 3.72 -14.60 1.54
N SER A 6 3.48 -14.47 2.84
CA SER A 6 2.63 -13.39 3.36
C SER A 6 3.40 -12.06 3.32
N PRO A 7 2.72 -10.93 3.06
CA PRO A 7 3.34 -9.62 3.16
C PRO A 7 3.58 -9.23 4.64
N ALA A 8 4.46 -8.25 4.86
CA ALA A 8 4.64 -7.62 6.16
C ALA A 8 3.60 -6.51 6.40
N LYS A 9 3.45 -6.09 7.67
CA LYS A 9 2.62 -4.93 8.04
C LYS A 9 3.39 -3.61 7.96
N SER A 10 4.70 -3.67 8.21
CA SER A 10 5.60 -2.52 8.12
C SER A 10 5.98 -2.30 6.66
N LEU A 11 6.23 -1.05 6.31
CA LEU A 11 6.73 -0.69 4.99
C LEU A 11 8.08 0.00 5.15
N ASN A 12 9.04 -0.40 4.34
CA ASN A 12 10.23 0.38 4.05
C ASN A 12 9.87 1.48 3.04
N THR A 13 10.31 2.71 3.31
CA THR A 13 10.07 3.87 2.44
C THR A 13 11.38 4.47 1.92
N ASP A 14 12.50 3.76 2.09
CA ASP A 14 13.79 4.16 1.53
C ASP A 14 13.83 3.85 0.02
N LEU A 15 13.89 4.90 -0.81
CA LEU A 15 13.84 4.81 -2.27
C LEU A 15 15.17 4.43 -2.94
N THR A 16 16.14 3.91 -2.18
CA THR A 16 17.48 3.52 -2.66
C THR A 16 17.54 2.20 -3.44
N ALA A 17 16.41 1.52 -3.66
CA ALA A 17 16.35 0.25 -4.38
C ALA A 17 16.78 0.32 -5.85
N GLU A 18 17.42 -0.73 -6.35
CA GLU A 18 17.79 -0.85 -7.76
C GLU A 18 16.54 -1.02 -8.65
N ARG A 19 16.26 -0.04 -9.50
CA ARG A 19 15.05 0.02 -10.34
C ARG A 19 15.14 -0.74 -11.66
N SER A 20 16.20 -1.51 -11.87
CA SER A 20 16.52 -2.08 -13.20
C SER A 20 15.50 -3.11 -13.70
N ARG A 21 14.65 -3.66 -12.83
CA ARG A 21 13.63 -4.68 -13.17
C ARG A 21 12.32 -4.52 -12.40
N ILE A 22 11.75 -3.32 -12.41
CA ILE A 22 10.39 -3.11 -11.88
C ILE A 22 9.33 -3.63 -12.85
N THR A 23 8.21 -4.11 -12.30
CA THR A 23 7.03 -4.54 -13.06
C THR A 23 5.78 -3.88 -12.47
N SER A 24 4.70 -3.82 -13.25
CA SER A 24 3.43 -3.29 -12.77
C SER A 24 2.53 -4.40 -12.21
N PRO A 25 1.81 -4.17 -11.10
CA PRO A 25 0.86 -5.14 -10.57
C PRO A 25 -0.22 -5.50 -11.60
N GLN A 26 -0.61 -6.76 -11.69
CA GLN A 26 -1.61 -7.21 -12.66
C GLN A 26 -3.04 -6.76 -12.31
N PHE A 27 -3.34 -6.56 -11.02
CA PHE A 27 -4.70 -6.33 -10.51
C PHE A 27 -4.96 -4.87 -10.08
N LEU A 28 -4.37 -3.90 -10.80
CA LEU A 28 -4.50 -2.47 -10.46
C LEU A 28 -5.96 -1.98 -10.46
N LYS A 29 -6.82 -2.50 -11.34
CA LYS A 29 -8.24 -2.12 -11.38
C LYS A 29 -8.97 -2.54 -10.11
N GLN A 30 -8.70 -3.74 -9.62
CA GLN A 30 -9.28 -4.25 -8.38
C GLN A 30 -8.71 -3.50 -7.16
N ALA A 31 -7.39 -3.22 -7.16
CA ALA A 31 -6.76 -2.41 -6.12
C ALA A 31 -7.39 -1.00 -6.04
N ALA A 32 -7.69 -0.37 -7.19
CA ALA A 32 -8.36 0.92 -7.24
C ALA A 32 -9.77 0.90 -6.61
N GLN A 33 -10.55 -0.16 -6.86
CA GLN A 33 -11.87 -0.32 -6.25
C GLN A 33 -11.79 -0.42 -4.72
N LEU A 34 -10.79 -1.15 -4.22
CA LEU A 34 -10.55 -1.26 -2.77
C LEU A 34 -10.07 0.07 -2.20
N ALA A 35 -9.10 0.74 -2.82
CA ALA A 35 -8.60 2.02 -2.37
C ALA A 35 -9.72 3.07 -2.29
N GLU A 36 -10.58 3.14 -3.30
CA GLU A 36 -11.72 4.06 -3.32
C GLU A 36 -12.74 3.76 -2.20
N MET A 37 -13.02 2.48 -1.94
CA MET A 37 -13.85 2.09 -0.80
C MET A 37 -13.22 2.53 0.53
N MET A 38 -11.90 2.34 0.69
CA MET A 38 -11.19 2.66 1.91
C MET A 38 -11.10 4.17 2.18
N ARG A 39 -11.10 5.02 1.14
CA ARG A 39 -11.18 6.49 1.29
C ARG A 39 -12.47 6.97 1.95
N GLY A 40 -13.54 6.18 1.89
CA GLY A 40 -14.81 6.50 2.56
C GLY A 40 -14.80 6.30 4.08
N TYR A 41 -13.74 5.70 4.65
CA TYR A 41 -13.63 5.42 6.08
C TYR A 41 -12.94 6.57 6.82
N SER A 42 -13.48 6.95 7.97
CA SER A 42 -12.77 7.86 8.88
C SER A 42 -11.62 7.14 9.60
N PRO A 43 -10.67 7.88 10.20
CA PRO A 43 -9.63 7.29 11.04
C PRO A 43 -10.18 6.41 12.17
N SER A 44 -11.32 6.79 12.78
CA SER A 44 -11.96 5.98 13.82
C SER A 44 -12.57 4.68 13.27
N ASP A 45 -13.13 4.73 12.05
CA ASP A 45 -13.68 3.52 11.42
C ASP A 45 -12.55 2.54 11.08
N LEU A 46 -11.43 3.04 10.55
CA LEU A 46 -10.24 2.23 10.27
C LEU A 46 -9.62 1.64 11.53
N ALA A 47 -9.61 2.40 12.64
CA ALA A 47 -9.11 1.90 13.92
C ALA A 47 -9.88 0.66 14.39
N VAL A 48 -11.21 0.69 14.31
CA VAL A 48 -12.08 -0.43 14.68
C VAL A 48 -11.93 -1.58 13.68
N LEU A 49 -12.03 -1.29 12.38
CA LEU A 49 -12.00 -2.30 11.31
C LEU A 49 -10.68 -3.09 11.30
N MET A 50 -9.56 -2.38 11.39
CA MET A 50 -8.21 -2.96 11.28
C MET A 50 -7.56 -3.26 12.62
N LYS A 51 -8.23 -2.94 13.74
CA LYS A 51 -7.71 -3.07 15.11
C LYS A 51 -6.37 -2.33 15.28
N LEU A 52 -6.35 -1.07 14.88
CA LEU A 52 -5.16 -0.21 14.86
C LEU A 52 -5.22 0.85 15.97
N SER A 53 -4.06 1.39 16.33
CA SER A 53 -3.97 2.60 17.16
C SER A 53 -4.42 3.83 16.37
N ASP A 54 -4.76 4.91 17.07
CA ASP A 54 -5.16 6.18 16.43
C ASP A 54 -4.08 6.69 15.46
N LYS A 55 -2.81 6.60 15.85
CA LYS A 55 -1.67 7.00 15.02
C LYS A 55 -1.60 6.19 13.72
N LEU A 56 -1.76 4.87 13.79
CA LEU A 56 -1.72 4.02 12.60
C LEU A 56 -2.97 4.18 11.74
N SER A 57 -4.10 4.50 12.35
CA SER A 57 -5.36 4.70 11.63
C SER A 57 -5.35 6.02 10.85
N ALA A 58 -4.86 7.09 11.46
CA ALA A 58 -4.61 8.37 10.79
C ALA A 58 -3.61 8.20 9.63
N LEU A 59 -2.51 7.47 9.87
CA LEU A 59 -1.53 7.18 8.83
C LEU A 59 -2.14 6.41 7.64
N ASN A 60 -2.95 5.37 7.89
CA ASN A 60 -3.55 4.61 6.81
C ASN A 60 -4.66 5.37 6.09
N THR A 61 -5.40 6.25 6.77
CA THR A 61 -6.36 7.17 6.12
C THR A 61 -5.64 8.03 5.09
N ALA A 62 -4.56 8.71 5.50
CA ALA A 62 -3.74 9.53 4.60
C ALA A 62 -3.17 8.71 3.43
N ARG A 63 -2.70 7.48 3.68
CA ARG A 63 -2.22 6.58 2.61
C ARG A 63 -3.30 6.22 1.58
N PHE A 64 -4.55 6.02 2.01
CA PHE A 64 -5.64 5.75 1.06
C PHE A 64 -6.06 7.01 0.28
N GLU A 65 -5.99 8.18 0.90
CA GLU A 65 -6.18 9.47 0.21
C GLU A 65 -5.09 9.72 -0.86
N GLU A 66 -3.83 9.48 -0.51
CA GLU A 66 -2.66 9.64 -1.39
C GLU A 66 -2.53 8.55 -2.45
N TRP A 67 -3.20 7.40 -2.29
CA TRP A 67 -3.11 6.28 -3.21
C TRP A 67 -3.48 6.70 -4.63
N ASN A 68 -2.70 6.29 -5.64
CA ASN A 68 -2.99 6.59 -7.04
C ASN A 68 -2.69 5.37 -7.92
N ILE A 69 -3.38 5.28 -9.07
CA ILE A 69 -3.22 4.19 -10.03
C ILE A 69 -1.96 4.32 -10.89
N ASP A 70 -1.29 5.48 -10.89
CA ASP A 70 -0.04 5.68 -11.61
C ASP A 70 1.13 5.01 -10.87
N HIS A 71 1.44 3.78 -11.30
CA HIS A 71 2.54 2.98 -10.76
C HIS A 71 3.86 3.11 -11.55
N GLN A 72 4.01 4.17 -12.37
CA GLN A 72 5.26 4.50 -13.05
C GLN A 72 6.06 5.61 -12.33
N SER A 73 5.58 6.07 -11.17
CA SER A 73 6.25 7.10 -10.37
C SER A 73 7.62 6.62 -9.86
N ASN A 74 8.55 7.57 -9.77
CA ASN A 74 9.84 7.37 -9.17
C ASN A 74 9.80 7.28 -7.63
N ASP A 75 8.63 7.40 -7.01
CA ASP A 75 8.47 7.35 -5.55
C ASP A 75 7.92 5.99 -5.07
N LEU A 76 8.06 4.95 -5.90
CA LEU A 76 7.56 3.60 -5.63
C LEU A 76 8.71 2.60 -5.52
N LEU A 77 8.49 1.59 -4.66
CA LEU A 77 9.37 0.44 -4.48
C LEU A 77 8.70 -0.84 -4.99
N PRO A 78 9.48 -1.80 -5.53
CA PRO A 78 8.95 -3.13 -5.79
C PRO A 78 8.59 -3.80 -4.45
N ALA A 79 7.58 -4.67 -4.46
CA ALA A 79 7.03 -5.27 -3.23
C ALA A 79 8.08 -6.01 -2.38
N ILE A 80 9.11 -6.59 -3.00
CA ILE A 80 10.19 -7.31 -2.30
C ILE A 80 11.10 -6.40 -1.46
N ASP A 81 11.21 -5.11 -1.81
CA ASP A 81 12.03 -4.13 -1.10
C ASP A 81 11.21 -3.28 -0.13
N ALA A 82 9.88 -3.24 -0.34
CA ALA A 82 8.94 -2.47 0.46
C ALA A 82 8.46 -3.21 1.73
N PHE A 83 8.33 -4.54 1.68
CA PHE A 83 7.79 -5.37 2.77
C PHE A 83 8.87 -6.10 3.57
#